data_AF-A0A969HYM7-F1
#
_entry.id   AF-A0A969HYM7-F1
#
_cell.length_a   1.000
_cell.length_b   1.000
_cell.length_c   1.000
_cell.angle_alpha   90.00
_cell.angle_beta   90.00
_cell.angle_gamma   90.00
#
_symmetry.space_group_name_H-M   'P 1'
#
loop_
_entity.id
_entity.type
_entity.pdbx_description
1 polymer ?
#
loop_
_entity_poly.entity_id
_entity_poly.type
_entity_poly.pdbx_seq_one_letter_code
_entity_poly.pdbx_strand_id
1 'polypeptide(L)'
;MSHGYSSTIYVIQAWAALSGRVALARIIEGLADAEFPLECPHCERTLYVWPRPNGFTSHAEDPVHAPHETAWRITPRKLGEPAVAEADAARSDLAWLASQLGAAHRERIRGELEYLNGDCQCPHCARSFHFYEQLVQEVDV
;
A
#
# COMPACT_ATOMS: atom_id res chain seq x y z
N MET A 1 2.71 -12.05 13.29
CA MET A 1 3.68 -10.94 13.10
C MET A 1 4.62 -10.92 14.30
N SER A 2 5.91 -10.62 14.14
CA SER A 2 6.84 -10.51 15.28
C SER A 2 6.64 -9.16 15.99
N HIS A 3 6.73 -9.13 17.32
CA HIS A 3 6.52 -7.92 18.14
C HIS A 3 7.42 -6.73 17.73
N GLY A 4 8.56 -6.97 17.06
CA GLY A 4 9.44 -5.90 16.58
C GLY A 4 8.98 -5.21 15.29
N TYR A 5 8.18 -5.88 14.45
CA TYR A 5 7.79 -5.33 13.14
C TYR A 5 6.82 -4.17 13.28
N SER A 6 5.75 -4.33 14.06
CA SER A 6 4.76 -3.27 14.29
C SER A 6 5.42 -2.03 14.90
N SER A 7 6.33 -2.22 15.87
CA SER A 7 7.12 -1.11 16.44
C SER A 7 7.96 -0.37 15.40
N THR A 8 8.58 -1.07 14.46
CA THR A 8 9.30 -0.44 13.34
C THR A 8 8.36 0.37 12.45
N ILE A 9 7.18 -0.16 12.12
CA ILE A 9 6.18 0.57 11.32
C ILE A 9 5.70 1.85 12.03
N TYR A 10 5.42 1.79 13.34
CA TYR A 10 5.04 2.99 14.11
C TYR A 10 6.15 4.04 14.17
N VAL A 11 7.42 3.63 14.29
CA VAL A 11 8.56 4.57 14.21
C VAL A 11 8.64 5.22 12.82
N ILE A 12 8.43 4.45 11.75
CA ILE A 12 8.41 4.97 10.39
C ILE A 12 7.24 5.93 10.18
N GLN A 13 6.05 5.60 10.67
CA GLN A 13 4.86 6.46 10.61
C GLN A 13 5.13 7.80 11.30
N ALA A 14 5.67 7.78 12.52
CA ALA A 14 6.03 9.00 13.25
C ALA A 14 7.07 9.83 12.50
N TRP A 15 8.08 9.17 11.92
CA TRP A 15 9.11 9.85 11.11
C TRP A 15 8.54 10.51 9.85
N ALA A 16 7.65 9.83 9.13
CA ALA A 16 6.97 10.38 7.96
C ALA A 16 6.14 11.62 8.35
N ALA A 17 5.37 11.55 9.45
CA ALA A 17 4.57 12.66 9.95
C ALA A 17 5.44 13.87 10.34
N LEU A 18 6.52 13.65 11.10
CA LEU A 18 7.47 14.70 11.50
C LEU A 18 8.22 15.32 10.31
N SER A 19 8.36 14.57 9.21
CA SER A 19 8.95 15.06 7.95
C SER A 19 7.95 15.81 7.07
N GLY A 20 6.72 16.05 7.53
CA GLY A 20 5.66 16.75 6.81
C GLY A 20 4.92 15.88 5.79
N ARG A 21 5.15 14.56 5.76
CA ARG A 21 4.51 13.61 4.83
C ARG A 21 3.32 12.92 5.50
N VAL A 22 2.27 13.70 5.77
CA VAL A 22 1.12 13.26 6.57
C VAL A 22 0.33 12.14 5.87
N ALA A 23 0.05 12.26 4.58
CA ALA A 23 -0.62 11.22 3.80
C ALA A 23 0.15 9.89 3.85
N LEU A 24 1.47 9.92 3.62
CA LEU A 24 2.35 8.76 3.76
C LEU A 24 2.25 8.15 5.17
N ALA A 25 2.27 8.98 6.22
CA ALA A 25 2.16 8.49 7.59
C ALA A 25 0.85 7.72 7.83
N ARG A 26 -0.29 8.26 7.36
CA ARG A 26 -1.60 7.58 7.45
C ARG A 26 -1.62 6.27 6.66
N ILE A 27 -1.04 6.25 5.47
CA ILE A 27 -1.00 5.04 4.63
C ILE A 27 -0.12 3.95 5.27
N ILE A 28 1.02 4.31 5.87
CA ILE A 28 1.92 3.35 6.50
C ILE A 28 1.28 2.65 7.71
N GLU A 29 0.30 3.27 8.37
CA GLU A 29 -0.49 2.63 9.44
C GLU A 29 -1.16 1.34 8.96
N GLY A 30 -1.67 1.29 7.72
CA GLY A 30 -2.26 0.09 7.13
C GLY A 30 -1.30 -1.10 7.03
N LEU A 31 0.03 -0.88 7.06
CA LEU A 31 1.02 -1.96 7.16
C LEU A 31 1.06 -2.58 8.58
N ALA A 32 0.81 -1.79 9.62
CA ALA A 32 0.73 -2.28 10.99
C ALA A 32 -0.58 -3.03 11.24
N ASP A 33 -1.69 -2.49 10.72
CA ASP A 33 -3.03 -3.05 10.88
C ASP A 33 -3.33 -4.19 9.90
N ALA A 34 -2.51 -4.33 8.87
CA ALA A 34 -2.66 -5.30 7.79
C ALA A 34 -4.00 -5.20 7.05
N GLU A 35 -4.48 -3.97 6.88
CA GLU A 35 -5.71 -3.66 6.17
C GLU A 35 -5.59 -2.29 5.50
N PHE A 36 -6.11 -2.20 4.28
CA PHE A 36 -6.23 -0.96 3.53
C PHE A 36 -7.65 -0.86 2.98
N PRO A 37 -8.52 -0.02 3.57
CA PRO A 37 -9.79 0.32 2.96
C PRO A 37 -9.52 1.24 1.76
N LEU A 38 -10.17 0.97 0.63
CA LEU A 38 -10.20 1.90 -0.50
C LEU A 38 -11.46 1.73 -1.32
N GLU A 39 -11.86 2.78 -2.02
CA GLU A 39 -12.85 2.69 -3.07
C GLU A 39 -12.16 2.53 -4.43
N CYS A 40 -12.80 1.78 -5.34
CA CYS A 40 -12.30 1.70 -6.70
C CYS A 40 -12.57 3.02 -7.43
N PRO A 41 -11.55 3.68 -8.04
CA PRO A 41 -11.75 4.96 -8.74
C PRO A 41 -12.63 4.84 -10.00
N HIS A 42 -12.95 3.61 -10.42
CA HIS A 42 -13.67 3.34 -11.66
C HIS A 42 -15.13 2.98 -11.45
N CYS A 43 -15.48 2.40 -10.31
CA CYS A 43 -16.84 1.93 -10.01
C CYS A 43 -17.32 2.28 -8.61
N GLU A 44 -16.52 3.00 -7.82
CA GLU A 44 -16.86 3.55 -6.51
C GLU A 44 -17.28 2.49 -5.48
N ARG A 45 -16.97 1.21 -5.76
CA ARG A 45 -17.21 0.12 -4.81
C ARG A 45 -16.01 -0.03 -3.89
N THR A 46 -16.30 -0.23 -2.62
CA THR A 46 -15.32 -0.59 -1.59
C THR A 46 -14.58 -1.87 -1.96
N LEU A 47 -13.27 -1.85 -1.75
CA LEU A 47 -12.35 -2.97 -1.87
C LEU A 47 -11.68 -3.21 -0.53
N TYR A 48 -11.41 -4.48 -0.25
CA TYR A 48 -10.66 -4.89 0.92
C TYR A 48 -9.27 -5.32 0.48
N VAL A 49 -8.23 -4.57 0.83
CA VAL A 49 -6.84 -4.94 0.52
C VAL A 49 -6.10 -5.41 1.76
N TRP A 50 -5.50 -6.59 1.65
CA TRP A 50 -4.87 -7.30 2.76
C TRP A 50 -3.45 -7.73 2.38
N PRO A 51 -2.45 -7.46 3.24
CA PRO A 51 -1.15 -8.10 3.17
C PRO A 51 -1.25 -9.61 3.44
N ARG A 52 -0.52 -10.38 2.66
CA ARG A 52 -0.33 -11.84 2.75
C ARG A 52 1.18 -12.15 2.72
N PRO A 53 1.62 -13.35 3.14
CA PRO A 53 3.05 -13.70 3.12
C PRO A 53 3.75 -13.51 1.77
N ASN A 54 3.01 -13.59 0.65
CA ASN A 54 3.53 -13.48 -0.70
C ASN A 54 3.16 -12.18 -1.41
N GLY A 55 2.68 -11.15 -0.70
CA GLY A 55 2.28 -9.88 -1.29
C GLY A 55 0.89 -9.43 -0.87
N PHE A 56 0.32 -8.49 -1.62
CA PHE A 56 -0.96 -7.88 -1.27
C PHE A 56 -2.06 -8.43 -2.18
N THR A 57 -3.26 -8.57 -1.63
CA THR A 57 -4.44 -9.06 -2.36
C THR A 57 -5.63 -8.15 -2.15
N SER A 58 -6.39 -7.86 -3.20
CA SER A 58 -7.69 -7.20 -3.16
C SER A 58 -8.84 -8.21 -3.23
N HIS A 59 -9.92 -7.87 -2.54
CA HIS A 59 -11.16 -8.66 -2.40
C HIS A 59 -12.38 -7.73 -2.57
N ALA A 60 -13.48 -8.25 -3.12
CA ALA A 60 -14.75 -7.56 -3.30
C ALA A 60 -15.58 -7.53 -2.02
N GLU A 61 -15.39 -8.50 -1.12
CA GLU A 61 -16.01 -8.65 0.18
C GLU A 61 -14.92 -8.79 1.26
N ASP A 62 -15.30 -8.64 2.52
CA ASP A 62 -14.36 -8.84 3.63
C ASP A 62 -13.99 -10.34 3.72
N PRO A 63 -12.72 -10.72 3.53
CA PRO A 63 -12.30 -12.12 3.53
C PRO A 63 -12.45 -12.82 4.91
N VAL A 64 -12.67 -12.08 6.00
CA VAL A 64 -13.07 -12.66 7.31
C VAL A 64 -14.48 -13.26 7.23
N HIS A 65 -15.37 -12.58 6.51
CA HIS A 65 -16.76 -12.96 6.35
C HIS A 65 -17.02 -13.83 5.11
N ALA A 66 -16.17 -13.71 4.08
CA ALA A 66 -16.23 -14.45 2.82
C ALA A 66 -14.89 -15.17 2.52
N PRO A 67 -14.53 -16.23 3.27
CA PRO A 67 -13.21 -16.88 3.15
C PRO A 67 -12.96 -17.61 1.83
N HIS A 68 -14.00 -17.80 1.01
CA HIS A 68 -13.93 -18.47 -0.30
C HIS A 68 -13.92 -17.49 -1.47
N GLU A 69 -13.87 -16.19 -1.20
CA GLU A 69 -13.82 -15.19 -2.24
C GLU A 69 -12.53 -15.27 -3.08
N THR A 70 -12.62 -14.82 -4.33
CA THR A 70 -11.47 -14.80 -5.23
C THR A 70 -10.55 -13.64 -4.88
N ALA A 71 -9.35 -13.96 -4.41
CA ALA A 71 -8.31 -12.98 -4.14
C ALA A 71 -7.63 -12.53 -5.45
N TRP A 72 -7.55 -11.22 -5.68
CA TRP A 72 -6.82 -10.64 -6.81
C TRP A 72 -5.47 -10.10 -6.34
N ARG A 73 -4.38 -10.61 -6.91
CA ARG A 73 -3.04 -10.22 -6.48
C ARG A 73 -2.68 -8.83 -7.00
N ILE A 74 -2.23 -7.96 -6.10
CA ILE A 74 -1.63 -6.67 -6.47
C ILE A 74 -0.28 -6.94 -7.14
N THR A 75 -0.04 -6.34 -8.30
CA THR A 75 1.22 -6.48 -9.02
C THR A 75 2.19 -5.41 -8.52
N PRO A 76 3.28 -5.78 -7.81
CA PRO A 76 4.19 -4.80 -7.26
C PRO A 76 4.96 -4.09 -8.38
N ARG A 77 5.28 -2.81 -8.17
CA ARG A 77 6.18 -2.05 -9.04
C ARG A 77 7.42 -1.64 -8.24
N LYS A 78 8.59 -1.87 -8.82
CA LYS A 78 9.86 -1.50 -8.19
C LYS A 78 9.96 0.00 -7.95
N LEU A 79 10.54 0.35 -6.81
CA LEU A 79 10.82 1.74 -6.46
C LEU A 79 12.07 2.22 -7.21
N GLY A 80 11.95 3.33 -7.95
CA GLY A 80 13.06 3.96 -8.66
C GLY A 80 13.23 3.55 -10.13
N GLU A 81 12.42 2.62 -10.66
CA GLU A 81 12.33 2.42 -12.11
C GLU A 81 11.48 3.56 -12.72
N PRO A 82 11.93 4.24 -13.79
CA PRO A 82 11.16 5.33 -14.41
C PRO A 82 9.82 4.80 -14.90
N ALA A 83 8.72 5.53 -14.61
CA ALA A 83 7.43 5.15 -15.17
C ALA A 83 7.45 5.48 -16.66
N VAL A 84 6.89 4.57 -17.46
CA VAL A 84 6.60 4.83 -18.86
C VAL A 84 5.46 5.85 -18.86
N ALA A 85 5.82 7.13 -18.93
CA ALA A 85 4.95 8.30 -18.95
C ALA A 85 4.28 8.70 -17.61
N GLU A 86 4.69 9.89 -17.15
CA GLU A 86 3.98 10.93 -16.37
C GLU A 86 3.40 10.60 -14.98
N ALA A 87 3.75 11.49 -14.03
CA ALA A 87 3.24 11.66 -12.66
C ALA A 87 3.70 10.61 -11.60
N ASP A 88 3.76 10.87 -10.29
CA ASP A 88 3.24 11.98 -9.50
C ASP A 88 3.97 12.00 -8.12
N ALA A 89 3.72 13.00 -7.28
CA ALA A 89 4.28 13.13 -5.92
C ALA A 89 4.21 11.83 -5.07
N ALA A 90 3.26 10.96 -5.36
CA ALA A 90 3.06 9.66 -4.73
C ALA A 90 4.29 8.73 -4.84
N ARG A 91 4.99 8.73 -5.99
CA ARG A 91 6.23 7.96 -6.17
C ARG A 91 7.41 8.56 -5.40
N SER A 92 7.35 9.87 -5.12
CA SER A 92 8.37 10.58 -4.31
C SER A 92 8.32 10.15 -2.85
N ASP A 93 7.13 9.96 -2.27
CA ASP A 93 6.95 9.54 -0.87
C ASP A 93 7.52 8.15 -0.59
N LEU A 94 7.11 7.15 -1.39
CA LEU A 94 7.56 5.77 -1.20
C LEU A 94 9.05 5.61 -1.50
N ALA A 95 9.56 6.30 -2.52
CA ALA A 95 10.99 6.32 -2.83
C ALA A 95 11.80 7.03 -1.72
N TRP A 96 11.29 8.14 -1.20
CA TRP A 96 11.88 8.82 -0.05
C TRP A 96 11.97 7.89 1.14
N LEU A 97 10.86 7.25 1.55
CA LEU A 97 10.87 6.34 2.69
C LEU A 97 11.84 5.17 2.47
N ALA A 98 11.84 4.58 1.29
CA ALA A 98 12.75 3.48 0.97
C ALA A 98 14.23 3.89 1.02
N SER A 99 14.56 5.18 0.82
CA SER A 99 15.91 5.73 1.00
C SER A 99 16.31 5.90 2.47
N GLN A 100 15.33 6.02 3.39
CA GLN A 100 15.58 6.16 4.83
C GLN A 100 15.78 4.81 5.54
N LEU A 101 15.45 3.69 4.89
CA LEU A 101 15.53 2.36 5.51
C LEU A 101 16.98 1.89 5.71
N GLY A 102 17.31 1.60 6.97
CA GLY A 102 18.53 0.90 7.36
C GLY A 102 18.58 -0.55 6.84
N ALA A 103 19.79 -1.13 6.77
CA ALA A 103 20.03 -2.44 6.15
C ALA A 103 19.14 -3.57 6.73
N ALA A 104 18.91 -3.58 8.04
CA ALA A 104 18.16 -4.63 8.73
C ALA A 104 16.67 -4.71 8.35
N HIS A 105 16.08 -3.60 7.89
CA HIS A 105 14.64 -3.53 7.54
C HIS A 105 14.41 -3.39 6.04
N ARG A 106 15.48 -3.17 5.28
CA ARG A 106 15.43 -2.81 3.88
C ARG A 106 14.71 -3.84 3.04
N GLU A 107 14.96 -5.13 3.23
CA GLU A 107 14.45 -6.16 2.32
C GLU A 107 12.92 -6.33 2.47
N ARG A 108 12.44 -6.52 3.70
CA ARG A 108 11.01 -6.71 3.97
C ARG A 108 10.19 -5.46 3.69
N ILE A 109 10.56 -4.32 4.29
CA ILE A 109 9.75 -3.11 4.18
C ILE A 109 9.78 -2.59 2.75
N ARG A 110 10.92 -2.67 2.03
CA ARG A 110 10.95 -2.31 0.61
C ARG A 110 9.98 -3.15 -0.22
N GLY A 111 9.91 -4.47 0.02
CA GLY A 111 8.94 -5.31 -0.69
C GLY A 111 7.51 -4.84 -0.46
N GLU A 112 7.14 -4.50 0.77
CA GLU A 112 5.83 -3.96 1.12
C GLU A 112 5.58 -2.59 0.44
N LEU A 113 6.58 -1.70 0.41
CA LEU A 113 6.49 -0.43 -0.30
C LEU A 113 6.35 -0.60 -1.83
N GLU A 114 6.94 -1.64 -2.42
CA GLU A 114 6.78 -1.97 -3.84
C GLU A 114 5.37 -2.51 -4.15
N TYR A 115 4.70 -3.16 -3.20
CA TYR A 115 3.28 -3.50 -3.31
C TYR A 115 2.39 -2.27 -3.16
N LEU A 116 2.69 -1.34 -2.24
CA LEU A 116 1.98 -0.07 -2.16
C LEU A 116 2.08 0.70 -3.49
N ASN A 117 3.27 0.76 -4.08
CA ASN A 117 3.54 1.34 -5.40
C ASN A 117 2.97 0.49 -6.58
N GLY A 118 2.22 -0.57 -6.30
CA GLY A 118 1.77 -1.54 -7.29
C GLY A 118 0.49 -1.16 -8.03
N ASP A 119 0.14 -2.00 -9.00
CA ASP A 119 -1.16 -1.97 -9.68
C ASP A 119 -2.16 -2.89 -8.96
N CYS A 120 -3.29 -2.32 -8.58
CA CYS A 120 -4.44 -3.05 -8.08
C CYS A 120 -5.44 -3.27 -9.22
N GLN A 121 -6.04 -4.45 -9.27
CA GLN A 121 -7.18 -4.74 -10.13
C GLN A 121 -8.45 -4.84 -9.29
N CYS A 122 -9.49 -4.13 -9.71
CA CYS A 122 -10.77 -4.14 -9.01
C CYS A 122 -11.51 -5.48 -9.22
N PRO A 123 -11.81 -6.26 -8.18
CA PRO A 123 -12.58 -7.50 -8.30
C PRO A 123 -14.03 -7.28 -8.77
N HIS A 124 -14.60 -6.08 -8.60
CA HIS A 124 -15.97 -5.78 -9.05
C HIS A 124 -16.08 -5.43 -10.53
N CYS A 125 -15.11 -4.70 -11.08
CA CYS A 125 -15.19 -4.17 -12.45
C CYS A 125 -14.01 -4.54 -13.36
N ALA A 126 -13.05 -5.31 -12.84
CA ALA A 126 -11.83 -5.76 -13.50
C ALA A 126 -10.90 -4.66 -14.04
N ARG A 127 -11.19 -3.37 -13.81
CA ARG A 127 -10.30 -2.26 -14.20
C ARG A 127 -9.14 -2.14 -13.22
N SER A 128 -7.96 -1.81 -13.76
CA SER A 128 -6.74 -1.59 -13.00
C SER A 128 -6.55 -0.12 -12.65
N PHE A 129 -5.89 0.13 -11.53
CA PHE A 129 -5.51 1.47 -11.06
C PHE A 129 -4.26 1.37 -10.17
N HIS A 130 -3.57 2.49 -10.00
CA HIS A 130 -2.38 2.55 -9.15
C HIS A 130 -2.78 2.60 -7.68
N PHE A 131 -2.29 1.66 -6.89
CA PHE A 131 -2.79 1.43 -5.53
C PHE A 131 -2.48 2.60 -4.59
N TYR A 132 -1.22 3.06 -4.55
CA TYR A 132 -0.83 4.17 -3.66
C TYR A 132 -1.48 5.50 -4.06
N GLU A 133 -1.73 5.74 -5.35
CA GLU A 133 -2.41 6.98 -5.78
C GLU A 133 -3.84 7.03 -5.26
N GLN A 134 -4.56 5.91 -5.31
CA GLN A 134 -5.89 5.83 -4.73
C GLN A 134 -5.84 6.03 -3.20
N LEU A 135 -4.90 5.37 -2.51
CA LEU A 135 -4.78 5.54 -1.06
C LEU A 135 -4.50 6.99 -0.65
N VAL A 136 -3.69 7.72 -1.42
CA VAL A 136 -3.44 9.16 -1.18
C VAL A 136 -4.75 9.95 -1.30
N GLN A 137 -5.57 9.67 -2.32
CA GLN A 137 -6.87 10.33 -2.48
C GLN A 137 -7.82 10.07 -1.31
N GLU A 138 -7.84 8.86 -0.76
CA GLU A 138 -8.69 8.50 0.40
C GLU A 138 -8.28 9.23 1.69
N VAL A 139 -6.97 9.45 1.90
CA VAL A 139 -6.46 10.07 3.14
C VAL A 139 -6.38 11.60 3.09
N ASP A 140 -6.54 12.22 1.91
CA ASP A 140 -6.55 13.67 1.72
C ASP A 140 -7.95 14.31 1.85
N VAL A 141 -8.99 13.50 2.06
CA VAL A 141 -10.38 13.92 2.37
C VAL A 141 -10.52 14.28 3.86
#